data_AF-A0A388QML5-F1
#
_entry.id   AF-A0A388QML5-F1
#
_cell.length_a   1.000
_cell.length_b   1.000
_cell.length_c   1.000
_cell.angle_alpha   90.00
_cell.angle_beta   90.00
_cell.angle_gamma   90.00
#
_symmetry.space_group_name_H-M   'P 1'
#
loop_
_entity.id
_entity.type
_entity.pdbx_description
1 polymer ?
#
loop_
_entity_poly.entity_id
_entity_poly.type
_entity_poly.pdbx_seq_one_letter_code
_entity_poly.pdbx_strand_id
1 'polypeptide(L)'
;MSAVILIPLVISATVGILGYLTYRLVIFDYLCDRSVNTTLRKYDIKKTQFQIIKEYYENKGEIVSEKGIFQLAKKYRQKEPEQFLTMYDSVRDKSKTE
;
A
#
# COMPACT_ATOMS: atom_id res chain seq x y z
N MET A 1 -48.96 0.73 0.45
CA MET A 1 -48.17 1.97 0.41
C MET A 1 -46.76 1.80 0.98
N SER A 2 -46.59 1.21 2.17
CA SER A 2 -45.27 1.09 2.82
C SER A 2 -44.22 0.31 2.01
N ALA A 3 -44.59 -0.79 1.36
CA ALA A 3 -43.66 -1.59 0.56
C ALA A 3 -43.09 -0.84 -0.66
N VAL A 4 -43.86 0.08 -1.24
CA VAL A 4 -43.46 0.87 -2.42
C VAL A 4 -42.34 1.85 -2.09
N ILE A 5 -42.29 2.33 -0.84
CA ILE A 5 -41.23 3.23 -0.35
C ILE A 5 -40.05 2.42 0.20
N LEU A 6 -40.32 1.27 0.83
CA LEU A 6 -39.29 0.48 1.51
C LEU A 6 -38.33 -0.21 0.54
N ILE A 7 -38.83 -0.75 -0.58
CA ILE A 7 -38.01 -1.43 -1.60
C ILE A 7 -36.92 -0.52 -2.18
N PRO A 8 -37.23 0.68 -2.74
CA PRO A 8 -36.19 1.55 -3.30
C PRO A 8 -35.22 2.06 -2.24
N LEU A 9 -35.68 2.28 -1.00
CA LEU A 9 -34.83 2.69 0.11
C LEU A 9 -33.78 1.63 0.46
N VAL A 10 -34.19 0.36 0.54
CA VAL A 10 -33.27 -0.76 0.80
C VAL A 10 -32.29 -0.95 -0.35
N ILE A 11 -32.74 -0.83 -1.60
CA ILE A 11 -31.86 -0.91 -2.78
C ILE A 11 -30.81 0.22 -2.73
N SER A 12 -31.23 1.46 -2.51
CA SER A 12 -30.31 2.61 -2.41
C SER A 12 -29.30 2.44 -1.28
N ALA A 13 -29.73 1.97 -0.11
CA ALA A 13 -28.84 1.72 1.01
C ALA A 13 -27.81 0.63 0.67
N THR A 14 -28.25 -0.45 0.02
CA THR A 14 -27.39 -1.57 -0.36
C THR A 14 -26.33 -1.14 -1.38
N VAL A 15 -26.73 -0.37 -2.40
CA VAL A 15 -25.81 0.17 -3.41
C VAL A 15 -24.81 1.14 -2.78
N GLY A 16 -25.26 2.00 -1.86
CA GLY A 16 -24.37 2.93 -1.14
C GLY A 16 -23.32 2.21 -0.31
N ILE A 17 -23.72 1.19 0.46
CA ILE A 17 -22.80 0.36 1.26
C ILE A 17 -21.82 -0.38 0.35
N LEU A 18 -22.32 -1.01 -0.73
CA LEU A 18 -21.48 -1.77 -1.65
C LEU A 18 -20.47 -0.85 -2.34
N GLY A 19 -20.90 0.32 -2.82
CA GLY A 19 -20.04 1.31 -3.44
C GLY A 19 -18.96 1.83 -2.47
N TYR A 20 -19.33 2.13 -1.22
CA TYR A 20 -18.38 2.55 -0.21
C TYR A 20 -17.32 1.47 0.09
N LEU A 21 -17.74 0.21 0.22
CA LEU A 21 -16.83 -0.91 0.45
C LEU A 21 -15.88 -1.11 -0.73
N THR A 22 -16.38 -1.07 -1.97
CA THR A 22 -15.53 -1.18 -3.16
C THR A 22 -14.51 -0.03 -3.23
N TYR A 23 -14.94 1.20 -2.97
CA TYR A 23 -14.02 2.35 -2.93
C TYR A 23 -12.93 2.17 -1.88
N ARG A 24 -13.33 1.83 -0.64
CA ARG A 24 -12.41 1.73 0.49
C ARG A 24 -11.44 0.55 0.38
N LEU A 25 -11.86 -0.57 -0.19
CA LEU A 25 -11.03 -1.79 -0.24
C LEU A 25 -10.21 -1.90 -1.51
N VAL A 26 -10.72 -1.45 -2.66
CA VAL A 26 -10.05 -1.66 -3.95
C VAL A 26 -9.43 -0.36 -4.45
N ILE A 27 -10.22 0.70 -4.58
CA ILE A 27 -9.75 1.96 -5.17
C ILE A 27 -8.70 2.61 -4.27
N PHE A 28 -8.94 2.63 -2.96
CA PHE A 28 -7.98 3.17 -1.99
C PHE A 28 -6.64 2.43 -2.02
N ASP A 29 -6.66 1.08 -1.99
CA ASP A 29 -5.44 0.26 -2.06
C ASP A 29 -4.68 0.51 -3.39
N TYR A 30 -5.40 0.62 -4.50
CA TYR A 30 -4.81 0.93 -5.82
C TYR A 30 -4.17 2.33 -5.87
N LEU A 31 -4.84 3.34 -5.31
CA LEU A 31 -4.30 4.71 -5.25
C LEU A 31 -3.03 4.78 -4.40
N CYS A 32 -2.99 4.11 -3.26
CA CYS A 32 -1.80 4.03 -2.42
C CYS A 32 -0.63 3.36 -3.16
N ASP A 33 -0.86 2.23 -3.84
CA ASP A 33 0.17 1.54 -4.63
C ASP A 33 0.73 2.44 -5.74
N ARG A 34 -0.18 3.07 -6.52
CA ARG A 34 0.18 3.99 -7.60
C ARG A 34 0.94 5.21 -7.10
N SER A 35 0.51 5.78 -5.98
CA SER A 35 1.15 6.96 -5.37
C SER A 35 2.60 6.64 -5.00
N VAL A 36 2.83 5.59 -4.22
CA VAL A 36 4.18 5.21 -3.79
C VAL A 36 5.05 4.82 -4.99
N ASN A 37 4.51 4.06 -5.95
CA ASN A 37 5.27 3.70 -7.15
C ASN A 37 5.66 4.93 -8.00
N THR A 38 4.76 5.91 -8.10
CA THR A 38 5.04 7.18 -8.79
C THR A 38 6.13 7.97 -8.07
N THR A 39 6.09 8.01 -6.73
CA THR A 39 7.12 8.65 -5.91
C THR A 39 8.47 7.97 -6.12
N LEU A 40 8.55 6.63 -6.01
CA LEU A 40 9.79 5.89 -6.26
C LEU A 40 10.36 6.17 -7.65
N ARG A 41 9.51 6.17 -8.68
CA ARG A 41 9.92 6.51 -10.05
C ARG A 41 10.39 7.96 -10.19
N LYS A 42 9.80 8.91 -9.45
CA LYS A 42 10.22 10.32 -9.44
C LYS A 42 11.64 10.50 -8.89
N TYR A 43 12.05 9.64 -7.96
CA TYR A 43 13.42 9.62 -7.41
C TYR A 43 14.37 8.70 -8.20
N ASP A 44 14.01 8.29 -9.42
CA ASP A 44 14.76 7.35 -10.28
C ASP A 44 15.02 5.96 -9.63
N ILE A 45 14.24 5.60 -8.61
CA ILE A 45 14.36 4.33 -7.92
C ILE A 45 13.67 3.26 -8.77
N LYS A 46 14.47 2.48 -9.51
CA LYS A 46 13.98 1.34 -10.32
C LYS A 46 13.58 0.13 -9.49
N LYS A 47 13.90 0.10 -8.19
CA LYS A 47 13.60 -1.01 -7.29
C LYS A 47 12.13 -1.00 -6.87
N THR A 48 11.53 -2.18 -6.78
CA THR A 48 10.16 -2.31 -6.28
C THR A 48 10.11 -2.12 -4.77
N GLN A 49 8.96 -1.73 -4.25
CA GLN A 49 8.72 -1.59 -2.80
C GLN A 49 9.05 -2.88 -2.03
N PHE A 50 8.76 -4.04 -2.63
CA PHE A 50 9.09 -5.36 -2.07
C PHE A 50 10.59 -5.58 -1.98
N GLN A 51 11.34 -5.20 -3.02
CA GLN A 51 12.80 -5.29 -3.03
C GLN A 51 13.44 -4.35 -2.01
N ILE A 52 12.93 -3.13 -1.88
CA ILE A 52 13.44 -2.15 -0.90
C ILE A 52 13.29 -2.69 0.53
N ILE A 53 12.10 -3.22 0.88
CA ILE A 53 11.88 -3.82 2.19
C ILE A 53 12.79 -5.05 2.38
N LYS A 54 12.84 -5.94 1.39
CA LYS A 54 13.66 -7.15 1.47
C LYS A 54 15.13 -6.81 1.75
N GLU A 55 15.72 -5.93 0.95
CA GLU A 55 17.12 -5.51 1.10
C GLU A 55 17.37 -4.78 2.42
N TYR A 56 16.42 -3.96 2.88
CA TYR A 56 16.54 -3.26 4.16
C TYR A 56 16.63 -4.23 5.36
N TYR A 57 15.75 -5.23 5.39
CA TYR A 57 15.73 -6.22 6.47
C TYR A 57 16.88 -7.22 6.36
N GLU A 58 17.26 -7.62 5.15
CA GLU A 58 18.43 -8.45 4.89
C GLU A 58 19.73 -7.75 5.33
N ASN A 59 19.87 -6.45 5.05
CA ASN A 59 20.98 -5.63 5.53
C ASN A 59 21.03 -5.45 7.06
N LYS A 60 19.92 -5.67 7.76
CA LYS A 60 19.83 -5.70 9.22
C LYS A 60 20.06 -7.09 9.82
N GLY A 61 20.17 -8.14 8.99
CA GLY A 61 20.27 -9.53 9.44
C GLY A 61 18.94 -10.15 9.87
N GLU A 62 17.80 -9.54 9.53
CA GLU A 62 16.47 -10.06 9.82
C GLU A 62 15.87 -10.74 8.58
N ILE A 63 15.58 -12.05 8.68
CA ILE A 63 14.95 -12.79 7.58
C ILE A 63 13.43 -12.66 7.70
N VAL A 64 12.84 -11.77 6.91
CA VAL A 64 11.39 -11.60 6.84
C VAL A 64 10.82 -12.53 5.75
N SER A 65 9.84 -13.36 6.12
CA SER A 65 9.09 -14.18 5.15
C SER A 65 8.37 -13.31 4.12
N GLU A 66 8.24 -13.79 2.87
CA GLU A 66 7.58 -13.06 1.77
C GLU A 66 6.17 -12.56 2.14
N LYS A 67 5.41 -13.35 2.90
CA LYS A 67 4.08 -12.95 3.42
C LYS A 67 4.18 -11.76 4.38
N GLY A 68 5.20 -11.72 5.22
CA GLY A 68 5.50 -10.61 6.12
C GLY A 68 5.88 -9.35 5.35
N ILE A 69 6.72 -9.49 4.32
CA ILE A 69 7.09 -8.38 3.42
C ILE A 69 5.84 -7.80 2.74
N PHE A 70 4.91 -8.65 2.28
CA PHE A 70 3.67 -8.19 1.67
C PHE A 70 2.77 -7.42 2.65
N GLN A 71 2.62 -7.92 3.88
CA GLN A 71 1.85 -7.22 4.91
C GLN A 71 2.50 -5.88 5.31
N LEU A 72 3.83 -5.86 5.45
CA LEU A 72 4.59 -4.65 5.74
C LEU A 72 4.45 -3.63 4.61
N ALA A 73 4.63 -4.05 3.35
CA ALA A 73 4.44 -3.19 2.19
C ALA A 73 3.04 -2.57 2.18
N LYS A 74 1.98 -3.37 2.42
CA LYS A 74 0.62 -2.86 2.51
C LYS A 74 0.46 -1.84 3.63
N LYS A 75 0.99 -2.13 4.82
CA LYS A 75 0.93 -1.23 5.98
C LYS A 75 1.64 0.10 5.70
N TYR A 76 2.85 0.06 5.15
CA TYR A 76 3.64 1.24 4.85
C TYR A 76 2.98 2.10 3.76
N ARG A 77 2.43 1.50 2.70
CA ARG A 77 1.69 2.23 1.66
C ARG A 77 0.50 3.01 2.23
N GLN A 78 -0.20 2.44 3.20
CA GLN A 78 -1.43 3.02 3.75
C GLN A 78 -1.18 4.03 4.87
N LYS A 79 -0.14 3.83 5.69
CA LYS A 79 0.09 4.64 6.90
C LYS A 79 1.32 5.53 6.82
N GLU A 80 2.41 5.05 6.23
CA GLU A 80 3.73 5.69 6.31
C GLU A 80 4.50 5.52 4.99
N PRO A 81 4.04 6.13 3.88
CA PRO A 81 4.65 5.96 2.57
C PRO A 81 6.09 6.53 2.50
N GLU A 82 6.41 7.48 3.37
CA GLU A 82 7.75 8.08 3.53
C GLU A 82 8.82 7.03 3.88
N GLN A 83 8.45 5.97 4.62
CA GLN A 83 9.41 4.95 5.08
C GLN A 83 10.11 4.23 3.92
N PHE A 84 9.47 4.12 2.75
CA PHE A 84 10.12 3.52 1.58
C PHE A 84 11.34 4.30 1.12
N LEU A 85 11.30 5.64 1.20
CA LEU A 85 12.43 6.49 0.84
C LEU A 85 13.54 6.38 1.88
N THR A 86 13.20 6.46 3.17
CA THR A 86 14.17 6.31 4.26
C THR A 86 14.87 4.95 4.25
N MET A 87 14.12 3.87 4.01
CA MET A 87 14.68 2.52 3.86
C MET A 87 15.63 2.47 2.67
N TYR A 88 15.22 3.01 1.52
CA TYR A 88 16.08 3.03 0.33
C TYR A 88 17.37 3.83 0.54
N ASP A 89 17.29 5.03 1.13
CA ASP A 89 18.46 5.86 1.42
C ASP A 89 19.44 5.14 2.36
N SER A 90 18.93 4.47 3.41
CA SER A 90 19.78 3.70 4.32
C SER A 90 20.49 2.52 3.65
N VAL A 91 19.81 1.84 2.71
CA VAL A 91 20.40 0.75 1.92
C VAL A 91 21.47 1.31 0.98
N ARG A 92 21.20 2.45 0.32
CA ARG A 92 22.14 3.10 -0.59
C ARG A 92 23.39 3.60 0.14
N ASP A 93 23.25 4.24 1.29
CA ASP A 93 24.39 4.79 2.01
C ASP A 93 25.28 3.70 2.59
N LYS A 94 24.70 2.58 3.05
CA LYS A 94 25.46 1.40 3.45
C LYS A 94 26.27 0.82 2.27
N SER A 95 25.65 0.71 1.09
CA SER A 95 26.34 0.22 -0.12
C SER A 95 27.47 1.11 -0.64
N LYS A 96 27.57 2.36 -0.18
CA LYS A 96 28.70 3.27 -0.50
C LYS A 96 29.84 3.19 0.52
N THR A 97 29.57 2.62 1.70
CA THR A 97 30.50 2.60 2.84
C THR A 97 31.22 1.25 2.94
N GLU A 98 30.67 0.19 2.33
CA GLU A 98 31.36 -1.09 2.05
C GLU A 98 32.15 -1.01 0.74
#